data_AF-A0A6A0R093-F1
#
_entry.id   AF-A0A6A0R093-F1
#
_cell.length_a   1.000
_cell.length_b   1.000
_cell.length_c   1.000
_cell.angle_alpha   90.00
_cell.angle_beta   90.00
_cell.angle_gamma   90.00
#
_symmetry.space_group_name_H-M   'P 1'
#
loop_
_entity.id
_entity.type
_entity.pdbx_description
1 polymer ?
#
loop_
_entity_poly.entity_id
_entity_poly.type
_entity_poly.pdbx_seq_one_letter_code
_entity_poly.pdbx_strand_id
1 'polypeptide(L)'
;MAGHRSNEGIQMTKRSLLALVAVVAMLFAVLPLTAASAAGVPVFINEIHYDNVGTDTGEFVEVAGTAGTDLAGWTIALYNGSNGTVYNTINLSGVI
;
A
#
# COMPACT_ATOMS: atom_id res chain seq x y z
N MET A 1 64.03 41.29 7.15
CA MET A 1 62.68 41.89 7.26
C MET A 1 61.77 41.12 6.30
N ALA A 2 60.90 40.28 6.85
CA ALA A 2 60.13 39.28 6.09
C ALA A 2 58.90 39.91 5.41
N GLY A 3 58.71 39.60 4.12
CA GLY A 3 57.48 39.90 3.38
C GLY A 3 56.58 38.67 3.35
N HIS A 4 55.54 38.65 4.19
CA HIS A 4 54.48 37.64 4.16
C HIS A 4 53.35 38.14 3.26
N ARG A 5 53.23 37.56 2.06
CA ARG A 5 52.20 37.90 1.07
C ARG A 5 50.89 37.17 1.37
N SER A 6 49.81 37.91 1.14
CA SER A 6 48.42 37.70 1.55
C SER A 6 47.75 36.46 0.97
N ASN A 7 47.20 35.62 1.85
CA ASN A 7 46.33 34.47 1.55
C ASN A 7 44.83 34.85 1.44
N GLU A 8 44.53 36.13 1.27
CA GLU A 8 43.18 36.68 1.50
C GLU A 8 42.19 36.37 0.36
N GLY A 9 42.67 36.05 -0.85
CA GLY A 9 41.83 35.75 -2.01
C GLY A 9 41.23 34.33 -2.07
N ILE A 10 41.75 33.38 -1.28
CA ILE A 10 41.34 31.95 -1.33
C ILE A 10 40.18 31.65 -0.36
N GLN A 11 39.94 32.51 0.62
CA GLN A 11 38.97 32.27 1.69
C GLN A 11 37.53 32.68 1.33
N MET A 12 37.36 33.59 0.37
CA MET A 12 36.04 34.14 0.02
C MET A 12 35.18 33.20 -0.86
N THR A 13 35.78 32.21 -1.53
CA THR A 13 35.06 31.23 -2.39
C THR A 13 34.68 29.92 -1.67
N LYS A 14 35.37 29.56 -0.58
CA LYS A 14 35.11 28.31 0.15
C LYS A 14 33.88 28.42 1.06
N ARG A 15 33.70 29.57 1.72
CA ARG A 15 32.57 29.83 2.63
C ARG A 15 31.22 29.91 1.89
N SER A 16 31.21 30.44 0.67
CA SER A 16 30.04 30.53 -0.21
C SER A 16 29.65 29.19 -0.84
N LEU A 17 30.62 28.31 -1.11
CA LEU A 17 30.36 26.93 -1.58
C LEU A 17 29.84 26.02 -0.45
N LEU A 18 30.38 26.17 0.76
CA LEU A 18 29.90 25.47 1.97
C LEU A 18 28.46 25.89 2.36
N ALA A 19 28.13 27.18 2.23
CA ALA A 19 26.78 27.68 2.46
C ALA A 19 25.78 27.15 1.42
N LEU A 20 26.17 27.03 0.16
CA LEU A 20 25.30 26.49 -0.90
C LEU A 20 25.03 24.97 -0.72
N VAL A 21 26.04 24.20 -0.31
CA VAL A 21 25.89 22.76 -0.03
C VAL A 21 24.99 22.50 1.19
N ALA A 22 25.09 23.33 2.25
CA ALA A 22 24.23 23.21 3.43
C ALA A 22 22.76 23.55 3.14
N VAL A 23 22.49 24.54 2.28
CA VAL A 23 21.12 24.93 1.88
C VAL A 23 20.47 23.85 1.00
N VAL A 24 21.22 23.23 0.09
CA VAL A 24 20.72 22.11 -0.74
C VAL A 24 20.49 20.84 0.09
N ALA A 25 21.35 20.56 1.08
CA ALA A 25 21.15 19.43 2.01
C ALA A 25 19.96 19.64 2.97
N MET A 26 19.72 20.88 3.41
CA MET A 26 18.52 21.21 4.20
C MET A 26 17.22 21.19 3.37
N LEU A 27 17.28 21.50 2.07
CA LEU A 27 16.11 21.43 1.18
C LEU A 27 15.65 19.98 0.92
N PHE A 28 16.54 19.00 1.03
CA PHE A 28 16.22 17.57 0.94
C PHE A 28 15.75 16.94 2.27
N ALA A 29 16.08 17.54 3.42
CA ALA A 29 15.79 16.96 4.74
C ALA A 29 14.40 17.32 5.32
N VAL A 30 13.65 18.22 4.68
CA VAL A 30 12.39 18.77 5.23
C VAL A 30 11.16 18.41 4.39
N LEU A 31 11.30 17.66 3.29
CA LEU A 31 10.15 17.15 2.57
C LEU A 31 9.54 15.98 3.36
N PRO A 32 8.33 16.10 3.95
CA PRO A 32 7.63 14.93 4.42
C PRO A 32 7.27 14.11 3.17
N LEU A 33 7.90 12.95 3.01
CA LEU A 33 7.42 11.95 2.06
C LEU A 33 6.12 11.42 2.64
N THR A 34 5.01 12.11 2.40
CA THR A 34 3.69 11.58 2.69
C THR A 34 3.50 10.42 1.73
N ALA A 35 3.70 9.21 2.22
CA ALA A 35 3.29 8.02 1.48
C ALA A 35 1.82 8.20 1.15
N ALA A 36 1.49 8.27 -0.15
CA ALA A 36 0.11 8.20 -0.56
C ALA A 36 -0.42 6.86 -0.03
N SER A 37 -1.47 6.90 0.78
CA SER A 37 -2.19 5.69 1.14
C SER A 37 -2.68 5.08 -0.17
N ALA A 38 -2.09 3.95 -0.58
CA ALA A 38 -2.63 3.18 -1.67
C ALA A 38 -4.07 2.83 -1.28
N ALA A 39 -5.05 3.24 -2.10
CA ALA A 39 -6.41 2.79 -1.89
C ALA A 39 -6.39 1.26 -1.90
N GLY A 40 -6.90 0.64 -0.84
CA GLY A 40 -6.93 -0.81 -0.74
C GLY A 40 -7.72 -1.42 -1.90
N VAL A 41 -7.32 -2.63 -2.33
CA VAL A 41 -8.15 -3.46 -3.19
C VAL A 41 -9.47 -3.75 -2.45
N PRO A 42 -10.64 -3.45 -3.03
CA PRO A 42 -11.92 -3.77 -2.42
C PRO A 42 -12.04 -5.28 -2.25
N VAL A 43 -12.89 -5.73 -1.32
CA VAL A 43 -13.18 -7.15 -1.17
C VAL A 43 -13.96 -7.65 -2.41
N PHE A 44 -13.52 -8.78 -2.98
CA PHE A 44 -14.13 -9.39 -4.16
C PHE A 44 -14.04 -10.92 -4.10
N ILE A 45 -14.80 -11.59 -4.97
CA ILE A 45 -14.71 -13.03 -5.17
C ILE A 45 -13.55 -13.31 -6.13
N ASN A 46 -12.49 -13.97 -5.64
CA ASN A 46 -11.30 -14.27 -6.44
C ASN A 46 -11.47 -15.56 -7.25
N GLU A 47 -12.01 -16.60 -6.62
CA GLU A 47 -12.22 -17.91 -7.24
C GLU A 47 -13.56 -18.50 -6.83
N ILE A 48 -14.15 -19.27 -7.74
CA ILE A 48 -15.30 -20.13 -7.46
C ILE A 48 -14.99 -21.50 -8.07
N HIS A 49 -15.06 -22.54 -7.24
CA HIS A 49 -15.02 -23.91 -7.70
C HIS A 49 -16.47 -24.41 -7.90
N TYR A 50 -17.02 -24.26 -9.13
CA TYR A 50 -18.46 -24.39 -9.42
C TYR A 50 -18.87 -25.55 -10.36
N ASP A 51 -17.98 -26.50 -10.67
CA ASP A 51 -18.39 -27.60 -11.55
C ASP A 51 -17.82 -28.93 -11.07
N ASN A 52 -18.57 -29.55 -10.17
CA ASN A 52 -18.41 -30.96 -9.89
C ASN A 52 -19.41 -31.77 -10.72
N VAL A 53 -18.92 -32.68 -11.56
CA VAL A 53 -19.76 -33.71 -12.15
C VAL A 53 -20.24 -34.64 -11.03
N GLY A 54 -21.54 -34.65 -10.73
CA GLY A 54 -22.15 -35.49 -9.69
C GLY A 54 -22.68 -34.67 -8.52
N THR A 55 -22.50 -35.15 -7.28
CA THR A 55 -22.89 -34.41 -6.07
C THR A 55 -21.85 -33.35 -5.74
N ASP A 56 -22.29 -32.11 -5.56
CA ASP A 56 -21.51 -30.94 -5.12
C ASP A 56 -20.68 -31.25 -3.86
N THR A 57 -19.45 -31.74 -4.05
CA THR A 57 -18.55 -32.16 -2.97
C THR A 57 -17.20 -31.50 -3.19
N GLY A 58 -16.78 -30.65 -2.24
CA GLY A 58 -15.51 -29.94 -2.31
C GLY A 58 -15.59 -28.58 -3.02
N GLU A 59 -16.79 -28.04 -3.25
CA GLU A 59 -16.98 -26.67 -3.74
C GLU A 59 -16.59 -25.64 -2.70
N PHE A 60 -16.00 -24.54 -3.16
CA PHE A 60 -15.64 -23.41 -2.31
C PHE A 60 -15.69 -22.09 -3.09
N VAL A 61 -15.76 -21.00 -2.32
CA VAL A 61 -15.66 -19.62 -2.79
C VAL A 61 -14.44 -19.00 -2.10
N GLU A 62 -13.54 -18.43 -2.88
CA GLU A 62 -12.40 -17.67 -2.35
C GLU A 62 -12.72 -16.17 -2.37
N VAL A 63 -12.47 -15.52 -1.23
CA VAL A 63 -12.62 -14.07 -1.06
C VAL A 63 -11.23 -13.46 -0.92
N ALA A 64 -10.95 -12.43 -1.72
CA ALA A 64 -9.71 -11.67 -1.64
C ALA A 64 -9.98 -10.18 -1.47
N GLY A 65 -8.98 -9.47 -0.98
CA GLY A 65 -9.05 -8.04 -0.72
C GLY A 65 -7.75 -7.54 -0.11
N THR A 66 -7.77 -6.31 0.40
CA THR A 66 -6.61 -5.74 1.12
C THR A 66 -6.35 -6.53 2.39
N ALA A 67 -5.09 -6.94 2.61
CA ALA A 67 -4.67 -7.55 3.87
C ALA A 67 -4.97 -6.62 5.07
N GLY A 68 -5.44 -7.18 6.17
CA GLY A 68 -5.95 -6.44 7.32
C GLY A 68 -7.44 -6.12 7.25
N THR A 69 -8.16 -6.53 6.20
CA THR A 69 -9.61 -6.31 6.13
C THR A 69 -10.35 -7.28 7.05
N ASP A 70 -10.98 -6.75 8.10
CA ASP A 70 -11.88 -7.51 8.97
C ASP A 70 -13.22 -7.79 8.27
N LEU A 71 -13.58 -9.07 8.19
CA LEU A 71 -14.79 -9.55 7.54
C LEU A 71 -15.96 -9.75 8.52
N ALA A 72 -15.79 -9.39 9.80
CA ALA A 72 -16.87 -9.47 10.78
C ALA A 72 -18.12 -8.71 10.31
N GLY A 73 -19.26 -9.40 10.31
CA GLY A 73 -20.55 -8.85 9.86
C GLY A 73 -20.79 -8.94 8.35
N TRP A 74 -19.83 -9.41 7.56
CA TRP A 74 -20.03 -9.70 6.13
C TRP A 74 -20.65 -11.09 5.94
N THR A 75 -21.38 -11.24 4.84
CA THR A 75 -22.04 -12.51 4.50
C THR A 75 -21.91 -12.82 3.02
N ILE A 76 -21.79 -14.10 2.67
CA ILE A 76 -21.97 -14.61 1.30
C ILE A 76 -23.36 -15.26 1.23
N ALA A 77 -24.23 -14.74 0.36
CA ALA A 77 -25.53 -15.36 0.08
C ALA A 77 -25.43 -16.21 -1.19
N LEU A 78 -25.80 -17.49 -1.09
CA LEU A 78 -25.79 -18.42 -2.21
C LEU A 78 -27.20 -18.51 -2.80
N TYR A 79 -27.30 -18.27 -4.10
CA TYR A 79 -28.55 -18.22 -4.85
C TYR A 79 -28.71 -19.47 -5.72
N ASN A 80 -29.92 -20.04 -5.74
CA ASN A 80 -30.25 -21.14 -6.62
C ASN A 80 -30.44 -20.59 -8.04
N GLY A 81 -29.64 -21.08 -9.00
CA GLY A 81 -29.64 -20.58 -10.37
C GLY A 81 -30.95 -20.81 -11.13
N SER A 82 -31.79 -21.76 -10.70
CA SER A 82 -33.07 -22.08 -11.37
C SER A 82 -34.20 -21.12 -11.02
N ASN A 83 -34.21 -20.55 -9.81
CA ASN A 83 -35.34 -19.76 -9.32
C ASN A 83 -34.93 -18.46 -8.60
N GLY A 84 -33.63 -18.18 -8.46
CA GLY A 84 -33.11 -16.97 -7.84
C GLY A 84 -33.38 -16.86 -6.34
N THR A 85 -33.75 -17.94 -5.65
CA THR A 85 -33.95 -17.91 -4.19
C THR A 85 -32.62 -18.14 -3.47
N VAL A 86 -32.39 -17.44 -2.36
CA VAL A 86 -31.27 -17.73 -1.45
C VAL A 86 -31.51 -19.10 -0.81
N TYR A 87 -30.57 -20.03 -0.98
CA TYR A 87 -30.65 -21.35 -0.34
C TYR A 87 -29.69 -21.50 0.83
N ASN A 88 -28.67 -20.63 0.92
CA ASN A 88 -27.76 -20.59 2.06
C ASN A 88 -27.17 -19.19 2.26
N THR A 89 -26.76 -18.86 3.48
CA THR A 89 -26.02 -17.64 3.80
C THR A 89 -24.89 -17.99 4.76
N ILE A 90 -23.67 -17.64 4.38
CA ILE A 90 -22.45 -17.94 5.13
C ILE A 90 -21.99 -16.63 5.78
N ASN A 91 -21.93 -16.61 7.10
CA ASN A 91 -21.32 -15.51 7.83
C ASN A 91 -19.80 -15.62 7.73
N LEU A 92 -19.15 -14.54 7.31
CA LEU A 92 -17.70 -14.47 7.28
C LEU A 92 -17.17 -14.03 8.65
N SER A 93 -15.91 -14.39 8.89
CA SER A 93 -15.17 -14.00 10.08
C SER A 93 -13.68 -13.98 9.75
N GLY A 94 -12.89 -13.36 10.62
CA GLY A 94 -11.44 -13.26 10.44
C GLY A 94 -11.04 -12.06 9.60
N VAL A 95 -9.75 -12.01 9.32
CA VAL A 95 -9.09 -10.91 8.64
C VAL A 95 -8.35 -11.50 7.43
N ILE A 96 -8.55 -10.91 6.25
CA ILE A 96 -7.76 -11.23 5.04
C ILE A 96 -6.31 -10.87 5.30
#